data_AF-A0A5M9HJI0-F1
#
_entry.id   AF-A0A5M9HJI0-F1
#
_cell.length_a   1.000
_cell.length_b   1.000
_cell.length_c   1.000
_cell.angle_alpha   90.00
_cell.angle_beta   90.00
_cell.angle_gamma   90.00
#
_symmetry.space_group_name_H-M   'P 1'
#
loop_
_entity.id
_entity.type
_entity.pdbx_description
1 polymer ?
#
loop_
_entity_poly.entity_id
_entity_poly.type
_entity_poly.pdbx_seq_one_letter_code
_entity_poly.pdbx_strand_id
1 'polypeptide(L)'
;MRRGDKQLMKKITLVSILFLWFCATNCKKSNNGIATSNANIMGYDLSTCTFCGGIKVSISGDTTKNAPSFYRTNQSFRAMGITDSSSFPIPVQIQWQRDLTRTAGNYIILTQVKIIR
;
A
#
# COMPACT_ATOMS: atom_id res chain seq x y z
N MET A 1 -2.84 -29.45 -51.78
CA MET A 1 -2.45 -28.41 -50.78
C MET A 1 -1.42 -27.47 -51.39
N ARG A 2 -1.81 -26.24 -51.70
CA ARG A 2 -1.02 -25.25 -52.45
C ARG A 2 0.01 -24.58 -51.53
N ARG A 3 1.19 -24.23 -52.08
CA ARG A 3 2.31 -23.58 -51.37
C ARG A 3 1.93 -22.27 -50.64
N GLY A 4 0.84 -21.61 -51.00
CA GLY A 4 0.36 -20.37 -50.37
C GLY A 4 -0.07 -20.53 -48.91
N ASP A 5 -0.65 -21.68 -48.53
CA ASP A 5 -1.23 -21.87 -47.20
C ASP A 5 -0.14 -22.02 -46.11
N LYS A 6 1.04 -22.52 -46.51
CA LYS A 6 2.19 -22.68 -45.60
C LYS A 6 2.85 -21.34 -45.24
N GLN A 7 2.78 -20.35 -46.13
CA GLN A 7 3.27 -18.99 -45.88
C GLN A 7 2.32 -18.21 -44.96
N LEU A 8 1.00 -18.40 -45.14
CA LEU A 8 -0.02 -17.76 -44.31
C LEU A 8 0.01 -18.26 -42.86
N MET A 9 0.13 -19.58 -42.65
CA MET A 9 0.21 -20.15 -41.31
C MET A 9 1.47 -19.70 -40.55
N LYS A 10 2.63 -19.60 -41.21
CA LYS A 10 3.86 -19.09 -40.59
C LYS A 10 3.73 -17.64 -40.13
N LYS A 11 3.05 -16.79 -40.90
CA LYS A 11 2.80 -15.37 -40.53
C LYS A 11 1.85 -15.26 -39.34
N ILE A 12 0.83 -16.11 -39.27
CA ILE A 12 -0.12 -16.15 -38.14
C ILE A 12 0.59 -16.63 -36.86
N THR A 13 1.47 -17.63 -36.95
CA THR A 13 2.25 -18.09 -35.79
C THR A 13 3.19 -17.01 -35.26
N LEU A 14 3.85 -16.25 -36.14
CA LEU A 14 4.77 -15.18 -35.76
C LEU A 14 4.05 -14.01 -35.06
N VAL A 15 2.86 -13.62 -35.55
CA VAL A 15 2.05 -12.57 -34.93
C VAL A 15 1.51 -13.00 -33.56
N SER A 16 1.13 -14.27 -33.42
CA SER A 16 0.64 -14.82 -32.14
C SER A 16 1.72 -14.84 -31.06
N ILE A 17 2.96 -15.22 -31.42
CA ILE A 17 4.11 -15.21 -30.50
C ILE A 17 4.44 -13.77 -30.05
N LEU A 18 4.38 -12.81 -30.97
CA LEU A 18 4.63 -11.40 -30.67
C LEU A 18 3.58 -10.83 -29.71
N PHE A 19 2.32 -11.21 -29.88
CA PHE A 19 1.22 -10.77 -29.02
C PHE A 19 1.33 -11.35 -27.61
N LEU A 20 1.69 -12.63 -27.47
CA LEU A 20 1.95 -13.25 -26.16
C LEU A 20 3.11 -12.56 -25.40
N TRP A 21 4.13 -12.10 -26.12
CA TRP A 21 5.26 -11.39 -25.51
C TRP A 21 4.87 -10.02 -24.94
N PHE A 22 3.94 -9.31 -25.58
CA PHE A 22 3.41 -8.03 -25.08
C PHE A 22 2.51 -8.18 -23.85
N CYS A 23 1.82 -9.30 -23.71
CA CYS A 23 1.00 -9.55 -22.52
C CYS A 23 1.85 -9.86 -21.27
N ALA A 24 3.04 -10.44 -21.44
CA ALA A 24 3.90 -10.83 -20.32
C ALA A 24 4.59 -9.64 -19.60
N THR A 25 4.75 -8.49 -20.25
CA THR A 25 5.48 -7.33 -19.69
C THR A 25 4.64 -6.45 -18.77
N ASN A 26 3.32 -6.62 -18.72
CA ASN A 26 2.42 -5.79 -17.91
C ASN A 26 2.16 -6.32 -16.48
N CYS A 27 2.91 -7.32 -16.03
CA CYS A 27 2.81 -7.81 -14.67
C CYS A 27 3.48 -6.81 -13.70
N LYS A 28 2.73 -5.79 -13.26
CA LYS A 28 3.18 -4.87 -12.21
C LYS A 28 3.17 -5.61 -10.88
N LYS A 29 4.31 -5.64 -10.19
CA LYS A 29 4.40 -6.10 -8.80
C LYS A 29 3.39 -5.32 -7.97
N SER A 30 2.33 -5.98 -7.53
CA SER A 30 1.33 -5.38 -6.65
C SER A 30 1.99 -5.11 -5.29
N ASN A 31 2.11 -3.84 -4.91
CA ASN A 31 2.65 -3.43 -3.61
C ASN A 31 1.61 -3.55 -2.48
N ASN A 32 0.61 -4.42 -2.62
CA ASN A 32 -0.42 -4.66 -1.61
C ASN A 32 0.04 -5.63 -0.50
N GLY A 33 1.34 -5.87 -0.38
CA GLY A 33 1.91 -6.69 0.69
C GLY A 33 2.00 -5.92 2.01
N ILE A 34 2.06 -6.66 3.11
CA ILE A 34 2.39 -6.10 4.42
C ILE A 34 3.82 -5.54 4.37
N ALA A 35 3.97 -4.24 4.62
CA ALA A 35 5.23 -3.53 4.67
C ALA A 35 5.65 -3.28 6.12
N THR A 36 6.93 -3.42 6.42
CA THR A 36 7.51 -3.04 7.71
C THR A 36 8.20 -1.70 7.58
N SER A 37 7.91 -0.75 8.46
CA SER A 37 8.49 0.60 8.39
C SER A 37 8.64 1.23 9.77
N ASN A 38 9.60 2.15 9.89
CA ASN A 38 9.66 3.05 11.03
C ASN A 38 8.64 4.16 10.82
N ALA A 39 7.93 4.54 11.88
CA ALA A 39 6.88 5.54 11.82
C ALA A 39 6.78 6.31 13.14
N ASN A 40 6.08 7.44 13.09
CA ASN A 40 5.72 8.24 14.23
C ASN A 40 4.20 8.32 14.34
N ILE A 41 3.65 7.90 15.47
CA ILE A 41 2.25 8.14 15.79
C ILE A 41 2.16 9.57 16.31
N MET A 42 1.33 10.41 15.67
CA MET A 42 1.27 11.85 15.93
C MET A 42 0.06 12.29 16.77
N GLY A 43 -0.86 11.38 17.06
CA GLY A 43 -2.11 11.69 17.75
C GLY A 43 -3.34 11.59 16.85
N TYR A 44 -4.50 12.02 17.35
CA TYR A 44 -5.74 12.05 16.57
C TYR A 44 -5.70 13.13 15.48
N ASP A 45 -6.30 12.82 14.32
CA ASP A 45 -6.69 13.84 13.35
C ASP A 45 -8.07 14.38 13.73
N LEU A 46 -8.16 15.66 14.04
CA LEU A 46 -9.43 16.33 14.36
C LEU A 46 -9.95 17.20 13.20
N SER A 47 -9.28 17.17 12.04
CA SER A 47 -9.63 18.02 10.90
C SER A 47 -10.93 17.62 10.19
N THR A 48 -11.31 16.34 10.23
CA THR A 48 -12.50 15.83 9.50
C THR A 48 -13.71 15.67 10.43
N CYS A 49 -13.58 14.88 11.49
CA CYS A 49 -14.53 14.73 12.60
C CYS A 49 -13.90 13.83 13.69
N THR A 50 -14.30 13.92 14.96
CA THR A 50 -13.73 13.11 16.07
C THR A 50 -13.76 11.59 15.80
N PHE A 51 -14.77 11.12 15.07
CA PHE A 51 -14.91 9.72 14.67
C PHE A 51 -14.27 9.38 13.32
N CYS A 52 -14.03 10.38 12.48
CA CYS A 52 -13.65 10.21 11.08
C CYS A 52 -12.16 10.39 10.88
N GLY A 53 -11.51 11.24 11.67
CA GLY A 53 -10.11 11.58 11.44
C GLY A 53 -9.12 10.48 11.84
N GLY A 54 -9.51 9.58 12.75
CA GLY A 54 -8.65 8.48 13.18
C GLY A 54 -7.32 8.97 13.76
N ILE A 55 -6.31 8.10 13.76
CA ILE A 55 -4.98 8.39 14.30
C ILE A 55 -4.01 8.65 13.15
N LYS A 56 -3.23 9.73 13.26
CA LYS A 56 -2.20 10.11 12.29
C LYS A 56 -0.93 9.31 12.51
N VAL A 57 -0.45 8.70 11.43
CA VAL A 57 0.79 7.91 11.39
C VAL A 57 1.66 8.46 10.27
N SER A 58 2.82 9.01 10.61
CA SER A 58 3.82 9.45 9.64
C SER A 58 4.84 8.34 9.44
N ILE A 59 4.93 7.80 8.23
CA ILE A 59 5.81 6.68 7.90
C ILE A 59 7.12 7.24 7.33
N SER A 60 8.24 6.94 7.99
CA SER A 60 9.55 7.43 7.59
C SER A 60 10.05 6.67 6.37
N GLY A 61 10.42 7.40 5.31
CA GLY A 61 11.01 6.81 4.11
C GLY A 61 10.04 6.02 3.23
N ASP A 62 8.74 6.33 3.29
CA ASP A 62 7.78 5.75 2.36
C ASP A 62 8.08 6.19 0.92
N THR A 63 8.54 5.24 0.10
CA THR A 63 8.88 5.45 -1.32
C THR A 63 7.70 5.17 -2.27
N THR A 64 6.49 4.93 -1.74
CA THR A 64 5.33 4.73 -2.58
C THR A 64 5.03 5.98 -3.43
N LYS A 65 4.63 5.77 -4.68
CA LYS A 65 4.28 6.86 -5.59
C LYS A 65 3.16 7.69 -4.95
N ASN A 66 3.40 9.00 -4.81
CA ASN A 66 2.51 9.95 -4.15
C ASN A 66 2.24 9.61 -2.67
N ALA A 67 3.28 9.20 -1.93
CA ALA A 67 3.17 9.02 -0.49
C ALA A 67 2.66 10.30 0.19
N PRO A 68 1.59 10.22 1.00
CA PRO A 68 1.09 11.36 1.75
C PRO A 68 2.01 11.71 2.91
N SER A 69 1.87 12.93 3.44
CA SER A 69 2.62 13.36 4.64
C SER A 69 2.29 12.54 5.89
N PHE A 70 1.05 12.02 5.96
CA PHE A 70 0.60 11.10 6.97
C PHE A 70 -0.49 10.17 6.44
N TYR A 71 -0.58 9.03 7.10
CA TYR A 71 -1.65 8.06 6.96
C TYR A 71 -2.60 8.11 8.15
N ARG A 72 -3.79 7.55 7.99
CA ARG A 72 -4.79 7.42 9.04
C ARG A 72 -5.03 5.96 9.38
N THR A 73 -5.23 5.66 10.65
CA THR A 73 -5.72 4.36 11.10
C THR A 73 -6.88 4.53 12.07
N ASN A 74 -7.83 3.59 12.05
CA ASN A 74 -8.96 3.56 12.98
C ASN A 74 -8.75 2.58 14.15
N GLN A 75 -7.55 2.02 14.29
CA GLN A 75 -7.20 1.31 15.52
C GLN A 75 -7.25 2.26 16.72
N SER A 76 -7.55 1.73 17.90
CA SER A 76 -7.48 2.50 19.15
C SER A 76 -6.04 2.54 19.68
N PHE A 77 -5.68 3.59 20.43
CA PHE A 77 -4.39 3.65 21.12
C PHE A 77 -4.15 2.43 22.02
N ARG A 78 -5.21 1.97 22.71
CA ARG A 78 -5.16 0.77 23.55
C ARG A 78 -4.77 -0.47 22.76
N ALA A 79 -5.29 -0.65 21.54
CA ALA A 79 -4.92 -1.78 20.67
C ALA A 79 -3.44 -1.73 20.21
N MET A 80 -2.84 -0.54 20.19
CA MET A 80 -1.43 -0.32 19.86
C MET A 80 -0.50 -0.32 21.08
N GLY A 81 -1.02 -0.56 22.28
CA GLY A 81 -0.25 -0.51 23.52
C GLY A 81 0.15 0.91 23.96
N ILE A 82 -0.55 1.93 23.47
CA ILE A 82 -0.32 3.34 23.82
C ILE A 82 -1.28 3.72 24.95
N THR A 83 -0.71 4.29 26.01
CA THR A 83 -1.41 4.74 27.21
C THR A 83 -1.51 6.27 27.26
N ASP A 84 -2.40 6.79 28.10
CA ASP A 84 -2.60 8.24 28.28
C ASP A 84 -1.36 8.98 28.80
N SER A 85 -0.38 8.26 29.34
CA SER A 85 0.91 8.78 29.77
C SER A 85 1.92 9.00 28.63
N SER A 86 1.58 8.63 27.39
CA SER A 86 2.50 8.72 26.26
C SER A 86 2.56 10.15 25.70
N SER A 87 3.77 10.66 25.48
CA SER A 87 3.98 11.93 24.79
C SER A 87 4.09 11.71 23.27
N PHE A 88 3.31 12.46 22.49
CA PHE A 88 3.41 12.45 21.03
C PHE A 88 4.49 13.44 20.53
N PRO A 89 5.19 13.14 19.42
CA PRO A 89 5.08 11.94 18.59
C PRO A 89 5.71 10.70 19.24
N ILE A 90 5.09 9.53 19.05
CA ILE A 90 5.57 8.25 19.58
C ILE A 90 6.29 7.50 18.45
N PRO A 91 7.61 7.25 18.56
CA PRO A 91 8.34 6.47 17.58
C PRO A 91 7.97 4.98 17.68
N VAL A 92 7.63 4.39 16.54
CA VAL A 92 7.17 3.00 16.44
C VAL A 92 7.77 2.32 15.22
N GLN A 93 7.92 1.00 15.32
CA GLN A 93 8.04 0.12 14.18
C GLN A 93 6.66 -0.49 13.90
N ILE A 94 6.18 -0.35 12.66
CA ILE A 94 4.87 -0.84 12.26
C ILE A 94 4.97 -1.86 11.14
N GLN A 95 4.05 -2.82 11.15
CA GLN A 95 3.66 -3.59 9.97
C GLN A 95 2.31 -3.09 9.48
N TRP A 96 2.23 -2.75 8.20
CA TRP A 96 1.07 -2.05 7.66
C TRP A 96 0.78 -2.43 6.23
N GLN A 97 -0.46 -2.21 5.82
CA GLN A 97 -0.91 -2.29 4.44
C GLN A 97 -1.91 -1.18 4.17
N ARG A 98 -2.06 -0.76 2.90
CA ARG A 98 -3.08 0.20 2.52
C ARG A 98 -4.48 -0.40 2.72
N ASP A 99 -5.37 0.38 3.31
CA ASP A 99 -6.78 0.01 3.40
C ASP A 99 -7.48 0.36 2.08
N LEU A 100 -7.71 -0.66 1.26
CA LEU A 100 -8.37 -0.48 -0.05
C LEU A 100 -9.90 -0.38 0.07
N THR A 101 -10.48 -0.63 1.25
CA THR A 101 -11.93 -0.51 1.48
C THR A 101 -12.34 0.95 1.69
N ARG A 102 -11.39 1.81 2.06
CA ARG A 102 -11.57 3.25 2.26
C ARG A 102 -11.17 3.99 0.99
N THR A 103 -12.15 4.56 0.29
CA THR A 103 -11.92 5.30 -0.96
C THR A 103 -11.43 6.74 -0.75
N ALA A 104 -11.57 7.27 0.47
CA ALA A 104 -11.17 8.64 0.82
C ALA A 104 -10.33 8.66 2.11
N GLY A 105 -9.31 9.51 2.13
CA GLY A 105 -8.31 9.57 3.19
C GLY A 105 -7.29 8.43 3.04
N ASN A 106 -6.00 8.72 3.19
CA ASN A 106 -4.96 7.70 3.06
C ASN A 106 -4.98 6.78 4.28
N TYR A 107 -5.80 5.72 4.26
CA TYR A 107 -5.94 4.79 5.37
C TYR A 107 -4.99 3.61 5.26
N ILE A 108 -4.53 3.17 6.43
CA ILE A 108 -3.72 1.98 6.59
C ILE A 108 -4.29 1.08 7.67
N ILE A 109 -4.14 -0.22 7.45
CA ILE A 109 -4.38 -1.26 8.45
C ILE A 109 -3.03 -1.57 9.07
N LEU A 110 -2.92 -1.39 10.39
CA LEU A 110 -1.75 -1.78 11.15
C LEU A 110 -1.95 -3.21 11.66
N THR A 111 -1.08 -4.13 11.26
CA THR A 111 -1.11 -5.52 11.75
C THR A 111 -0.26 -5.70 13.00
N GLN A 112 0.82 -4.93 13.12
CA GLN A 112 1.69 -4.95 14.28
C GLN A 112 2.23 -3.55 14.56
N VAL A 113 2.29 -3.18 15.85
CA VAL A 113 2.88 -1.93 16.32
C VAL A 113 3.84 -2.27 17.46
N LYS A 114 5.08 -1.79 17.37
CA LYS A 114 6.10 -1.93 18.40
C LYS A 114 6.67 -0.56 18.72
N ILE A 115 6.48 -0.11 19.96
CA ILE A 115 7.06 1.16 20.44
C ILE A 115 8.57 1.04 20.52
N ILE A 116 9.28 2.01 19.95
CA ILE A 116 10.73 2.14 20.02
C ILE A 116 11.01 3.09 21.20
N ARG A 117 11.84 2.67 22.15
CA ARG A 117 12.25 3.48 23.30
C ARG A 117 13.72 3.87 23.15
#